data_AF-A0AAJ5ZT15-F1
#
_entry.id   AF-A0AAJ5ZT15-F1
#
_cell.length_a   1.000
_cell.length_b   1.000
_cell.length_c   1.000
_cell.angle_alpha   90.00
_cell.angle_beta   90.00
_cell.angle_gamma   90.00
#
_symmetry.space_group_name_H-M   'P 1'
#
loop_
_entity.id
_entity.type
_entity.pdbx_description
1 polymer ?
#
loop_
_entity_poly.entity_id
_entity_poly.type
_entity_poly.pdbx_seq_one_letter_code
_entity_poly.pdbx_strand_id
1 'polypeptide(L)'
;MRAALVVAVFILLLAAYTTCKVNIPDIVPFYSDKALADLDELLHGQAPWQIAHAFDSDTLALLIGTAYSKIWFLEWFGMVFFAALCSNQLVHLRYLTALALVTMVVGTLLATLFSSVGPIFYDEFLGGDRYAELLKVVRQHNELALQYSRYLLASYKADMPALGSGISAMPSMHVAVATLNAFYLARLNRWLGAAGWAFAILILFGSFYTGWHYAVDGYIAMLVVAVIWRRTAGIAEIKIGASGTTVDASGRQP
;
A
#
# COMPACT_ATOMS: atom_id res chain seq x y z
N MET A 1 11.23 -23.98 10.60
CA MET A 1 9.76 -24.19 10.71
C MET A 1 8.96 -22.88 10.76
N ARG A 2 9.26 -21.91 11.63
CA ARG A 2 8.47 -20.65 11.76
C ARG A 2 8.46 -19.77 10.51
N ALA A 3 9.60 -19.53 9.87
CA ALA A 3 9.66 -18.71 8.66
C ALA A 3 8.84 -19.30 7.49
N ALA A 4 8.91 -20.63 7.30
CA ALA A 4 8.12 -21.33 6.29
C ALA A 4 6.60 -21.17 6.52
N LEU A 5 6.16 -21.23 7.78
CA LEU A 5 4.76 -20.98 8.13
C LEU A 5 4.35 -19.53 7.81
N VAL A 6 5.16 -18.54 8.18
CA VAL A 6 4.89 -17.13 7.86
C VAL A 6 4.78 -16.91 6.35
N VAL A 7 5.71 -17.47 5.58
CA VAL A 7 5.68 -17.38 4.11
C VAL A 7 4.43 -18.05 3.54
N ALA A 8 4.06 -19.23 4.03
CA ALA A 8 2.82 -19.90 3.60
C ALA A 8 1.57 -19.07 3.88
N VAL A 9 1.45 -18.52 5.10
CA VAL A 9 0.34 -17.62 5.48
C VAL A 9 0.32 -16.36 4.61
N PHE A 10 1.49 -15.78 4.33
CA PHE A 10 1.60 -14.61 3.48
C PHE A 10 1.15 -14.89 2.04
N ILE A 11 1.53 -16.04 1.47
CA ILE A 11 1.08 -16.46 0.13
C ILE A 11 -0.44 -16.63 0.10
N LEU A 12 -1.02 -17.29 1.11
CA LEU A 12 -2.47 -17.45 1.21
C LEU A 12 -3.20 -16.12 1.34
N LEU A 13 -2.65 -15.20 2.16
CA LEU A 13 -3.19 -13.85 2.31
C LEU A 13 -3.11 -13.07 0.99
N LEU A 14 -1.99 -13.18 0.25
CA LEU A 14 -1.80 -12.52 -1.03
C LEU A 14 -2.77 -13.05 -2.10
N ALA A 15 -3.00 -14.37 -2.12
CA ALA A 15 -3.98 -15.00 -2.99
C ALA A 15 -5.39 -14.49 -2.66
N ALA A 16 -5.78 -14.52 -1.38
CA ALA A 16 -7.09 -14.02 -0.94
C ALA A 16 -7.28 -12.55 -1.27
N TYR A 17 -6.29 -11.70 -0.98
CA TYR A 17 -6.30 -10.28 -1.35
C TYR A 17 -6.48 -10.07 -2.85
N THR A 18 -5.72 -10.78 -3.67
CA THR A 18 -5.80 -10.65 -5.13
C THR A 18 -7.18 -11.07 -5.64
N THR A 19 -7.72 -12.18 -5.12
CA THR A 19 -9.07 -12.65 -5.46
C THR A 19 -10.12 -11.61 -5.07
N CYS A 20 -10.09 -11.09 -3.84
CA CYS A 20 -11.05 -10.06 -3.43
C CYS A 20 -10.92 -8.81 -4.29
N LYS A 21 -9.69 -8.35 -4.57
CA LYS A 21 -9.43 -7.14 -5.37
C LYS A 21 -10.03 -7.23 -6.77
N VAL A 22 -9.86 -8.37 -7.45
CA VAL A 22 -10.39 -8.56 -8.80
C VAL A 22 -11.92 -8.52 -8.83
N ASN A 23 -12.57 -9.04 -7.79
CA ASN A 23 -14.04 -9.13 -7.71
C ASN A 23 -14.69 -7.90 -7.04
N ILE A 24 -13.95 -6.85 -6.68
CA ILE A 24 -14.52 -5.61 -6.13
C ILE A 24 -15.70 -5.08 -6.96
N PRO A 25 -15.57 -4.87 -8.30
CA PRO A 25 -16.65 -4.31 -9.11
C PRO A 25 -17.91 -5.17 -9.17
N ASP A 26 -17.78 -6.49 -8.97
CA ASP A 26 -18.93 -7.42 -8.92
C ASP A 26 -19.71 -7.33 -7.60
N ILE A 27 -19.04 -6.89 -6.53
CA ILE A 27 -19.66 -6.69 -5.20
C ILE A 27 -20.18 -5.27 -5.06
N VAL A 28 -19.33 -4.29 -5.38
CA VAL A 28 -19.63 -2.85 -5.33
C VAL A 28 -19.12 -2.21 -6.62
N PRO A 29 -20.01 -1.84 -7.57
CA PRO A 29 -19.62 -1.15 -8.79
C PRO A 29 -18.83 0.13 -8.50
N PHE A 30 -17.93 0.52 -9.40
CA PHE A 30 -17.16 1.76 -9.24
C PHE A 30 -18.08 2.98 -9.16
N TYR A 31 -17.97 3.73 -8.07
CA TYR A 31 -18.87 4.88 -7.81
C TYR A 31 -18.18 6.08 -7.16
N SER A 32 -17.04 5.87 -6.48
CA SER A 32 -16.47 6.90 -5.60
C SER A 32 -15.54 7.87 -6.32
N ASP A 33 -15.08 7.55 -7.54
CA ASP A 33 -14.09 8.33 -8.30
C ASP A 33 -14.42 9.83 -8.42
N LYS A 34 -15.67 10.19 -8.77
CA LYS A 34 -16.05 11.60 -8.89
C LYS A 34 -15.87 12.34 -7.56
N ALA A 35 -16.34 11.75 -6.45
CA ALA A 35 -16.27 12.38 -5.14
C ALA A 35 -14.82 12.50 -4.66
N LEU A 36 -13.97 11.52 -4.97
CA LEU A 36 -12.55 11.53 -4.63
C LEU A 36 -11.80 12.60 -5.42
N ALA A 37 -12.05 12.71 -6.72
CA ALA A 37 -11.47 13.74 -7.58
C ALA A 37 -11.86 15.15 -7.11
N ASP A 38 -13.13 15.36 -6.77
CA ASP A 38 -13.63 16.65 -6.25
C ASP A 38 -13.02 16.98 -4.89
N LEU A 39 -12.86 15.99 -4.01
CA LEU A 39 -12.21 16.17 -2.70
C LEU A 39 -10.73 16.49 -2.84
N ASP A 40 -10.02 15.83 -3.75
CA ASP A 40 -8.62 16.09 -4.06
C ASP A 40 -8.41 17.54 -4.49
N GLU A 41 -9.21 18.02 -5.43
CA GLU A 41 -9.15 19.40 -5.91
C GLU A 41 -9.53 20.41 -4.82
N LEU A 42 -10.56 20.11 -4.01
CA LEU A 42 -10.96 20.95 -2.89
C LEU A 42 -9.83 21.14 -1.87
N LEU A 43 -9.13 20.06 -1.52
CA LEU A 43 -8.07 20.09 -0.50
C LEU A 43 -6.80 20.79 -0.98
N HIS A 44 -6.52 20.78 -2.28
CA HIS A 44 -5.26 21.30 -2.84
C HIS A 44 -5.45 22.59 -3.66
N GLY A 45 -6.69 23.03 -3.85
CA GLY A 45 -7.07 24.17 -4.70
C GLY A 45 -7.02 23.90 -6.21
N GLN A 46 -6.42 22.78 -6.63
CA GLN A 46 -6.35 22.29 -7.99
C GLN A 46 -6.05 20.78 -7.98
N ALA A 47 -6.03 20.13 -9.15
CA ALA A 47 -5.82 18.69 -9.20
C ALA A 47 -4.39 18.33 -8.76
N PRO A 48 -4.19 17.40 -7.79
CA PRO A 48 -2.85 17.11 -7.25
C PRO A 48 -1.82 16.65 -8.28
N TRP A 49 -2.24 15.98 -9.34
CA TRP A 49 -1.35 15.59 -10.44
C TRP A 49 -0.76 16.81 -11.15
N GLN A 50 -1.50 17.92 -11.28
CA GLN A 50 -0.98 19.16 -11.88
C GLN A 50 0.14 19.77 -11.01
N ILE A 51 -0.02 19.72 -9.69
CA ILE A 51 1.03 20.13 -8.73
C ILE A 51 2.26 19.23 -8.90
N ALA A 52 2.06 17.93 -9.07
CA ALA A 52 3.15 16.98 -9.26
C ALA A 52 3.96 17.26 -10.53
N HIS A 53 3.27 17.51 -11.64
CA HIS A 53 3.88 17.79 -12.94
C HIS A 53 4.40 19.23 -13.08
N ALA A 54 4.20 20.11 -12.09
CA ALA A 54 4.90 21.40 -12.06
C ALA A 54 6.43 21.24 -11.92
N PHE A 55 6.90 20.08 -11.44
CA PHE A 55 8.31 19.73 -11.24
C PHE A 55 8.79 18.65 -12.22
N ASP A 56 8.09 18.49 -13.35
CA ASP A 56 8.31 17.34 -14.23
C ASP A 56 9.70 17.36 -14.89
N SER A 57 10.31 16.17 -14.95
CA SER A 57 11.58 15.94 -15.63
C SER A 57 11.76 14.46 -15.92
N ASP A 58 12.51 14.11 -16.97
CA ASP A 58 12.78 12.71 -17.31
C ASP A 58 13.45 11.94 -16.17
N THR A 59 14.27 12.62 -15.36
CA THR A 59 14.91 12.03 -14.18
C THR A 59 13.89 11.71 -13.09
N LEU A 60 12.95 12.62 -12.83
CA LEU A 60 11.89 12.41 -11.85
C LEU A 60 10.96 11.28 -12.31
N ALA A 61 10.57 11.26 -13.58
CA ALA A 61 9.75 10.22 -14.17
C ALA A 61 10.42 8.84 -14.06
N LEU A 62 11.71 8.74 -14.39
CA LEU A 62 12.49 7.52 -14.25
C LEU A 62 12.60 7.05 -12.79
N LEU A 63 12.85 7.99 -11.87
CA LEU A 63 12.92 7.71 -10.44
C LEU A 63 11.61 7.15 -9.93
N ILE A 64 10.49 7.80 -10.24
CA ILE A 64 9.14 7.38 -9.84
C ILE A 64 8.82 6.02 -10.47
N GLY A 65 9.00 5.86 -11.78
CA GLY A 65 8.72 4.60 -12.46
C GLY A 65 9.52 3.44 -11.89
N THR A 66 10.79 3.67 -11.54
CA THR A 66 11.67 2.67 -10.90
C THR A 66 11.25 2.37 -9.47
N ALA A 67 10.92 3.39 -8.67
CA ALA A 67 10.47 3.23 -7.29
C ALA A 67 9.16 2.44 -7.23
N TYR A 68 8.18 2.83 -8.06
CA TYR A 68 6.84 2.24 -8.08
C TYR A 68 6.81 0.83 -8.67
N SER A 69 7.61 0.55 -9.70
CA SER A 69 7.52 -0.72 -10.44
C SER A 69 8.58 -1.75 -10.06
N LYS A 70 9.69 -1.35 -9.43
CA LYS A 70 10.82 -2.26 -9.12
C LYS A 70 11.14 -2.28 -7.64
N ILE A 71 11.46 -1.13 -7.05
CA ILE A 71 11.85 -1.05 -5.63
C ILE A 71 10.68 -1.43 -4.74
N TRP A 72 9.45 -1.09 -5.14
CA TRP A 72 8.24 -1.50 -4.44
C TRP A 72 8.12 -3.03 -4.23
N PHE A 73 8.56 -3.85 -5.19
CA PHE A 73 8.56 -5.31 -5.00
C PHE A 73 9.51 -5.78 -3.91
N LEU A 74 10.66 -5.09 -3.76
CA LEU A 74 11.59 -5.35 -2.66
C LEU A 74 10.96 -4.97 -1.31
N GLU A 75 10.25 -3.85 -1.26
CA GLU A 75 9.52 -3.40 -0.06
C GLU A 75 8.36 -4.35 0.29
N TRP A 76 7.65 -4.86 -0.72
CA TRP A 76 6.53 -5.78 -0.52
C TRP A 76 7.00 -7.18 -0.08
N PHE A 77 7.88 -7.82 -0.86
CA PHE A 77 8.29 -9.21 -0.61
C PHE A 77 9.54 -9.31 0.27
N GLY A 78 10.52 -8.45 0.07
CA GLY A 78 11.79 -8.47 0.80
C GLY A 78 11.61 -8.19 2.28
N MET A 79 10.76 -7.22 2.64
CA MET A 79 10.51 -6.89 4.05
C MET A 79 9.76 -8.00 4.80
N VAL A 80 8.82 -8.67 4.13
CA VAL A 80 8.14 -9.85 4.66
C VAL A 80 9.12 -10.98 4.87
N PHE A 81 9.96 -11.27 3.87
CA PHE A 81 10.96 -12.32 3.97
C PHE A 81 11.95 -12.05 5.10
N PHE A 82 12.47 -10.82 5.20
CA PHE A 82 13.35 -10.40 6.28
C PHE A 82 12.68 -10.56 7.66
N ALA A 83 11.45 -10.08 7.83
CA ALA A 83 10.73 -10.23 9.08
C ALA A 83 10.39 -11.70 9.41
N ALA A 84 10.14 -12.54 8.40
CA ALA A 84 9.89 -13.97 8.58
C ALA A 84 11.14 -14.69 9.11
N LEU A 85 12.32 -14.38 8.57
CA LEU A 85 13.60 -14.93 9.04
C LEU A 85 13.91 -14.52 10.49
N CYS A 86 13.54 -13.29 10.87
CA CYS A 86 13.75 -12.76 12.22
C CYS A 86 12.51 -12.85 13.13
N SER A 87 11.55 -13.72 12.81
CA SER A 87 10.26 -13.84 13.52
C SER A 87 10.35 -14.30 14.99
N ASN A 88 11.55 -14.53 15.51
CA ASN A 88 11.80 -14.75 16.93
C ASN A 88 11.73 -13.46 17.77
N GLN A 89 11.93 -12.28 17.19
CA GLN A 89 11.84 -11.01 17.92
C GLN A 89 10.47 -10.35 17.71
N LEU A 90 9.98 -9.67 18.76
CA LEU A 90 8.63 -9.12 18.80
C LEU A 90 8.38 -8.04 17.76
N VAL A 91 9.40 -7.26 17.39
CA VAL A 91 9.28 -6.20 16.38
C VAL A 91 8.88 -6.77 15.01
N HIS A 92 9.42 -7.93 14.64
CA HIS A 92 9.13 -8.59 13.37
C HIS A 92 7.74 -9.22 13.36
N LEU A 93 7.33 -9.83 14.47
CA LEU A 93 5.97 -10.38 14.63
C LEU A 93 4.90 -9.28 14.59
N ARG A 94 5.17 -8.13 15.23
CA ARG A 94 4.30 -6.96 15.15
C ARG A 94 4.15 -6.48 13.71
N TYR A 95 5.26 -6.36 12.97
CA TYR A 95 5.23 -6.01 11.55
C TYR A 95 4.40 -6.98 10.72
N LEU A 96 4.64 -8.29 10.83
CA LEU A 96 3.90 -9.31 10.08
C LEU A 96 2.39 -9.28 10.41
N THR A 97 2.05 -9.08 11.69
CA THR A 97 0.64 -8.95 12.11
C THR A 97 0.01 -7.67 11.57
N ALA A 98 0.71 -6.55 11.67
CA ALA A 98 0.25 -5.28 11.13
C ALA A 98 0.09 -5.33 9.61
N LEU A 99 0.99 -6.01 8.89
CA LEU A 99 0.87 -6.21 7.45
C LEU A 99 -0.37 -7.02 7.10
N ALA A 100 -0.63 -8.12 7.82
CA ALA A 100 -1.84 -8.90 7.61
C ALA A 100 -3.11 -8.04 7.80
N LEU A 101 -3.15 -7.24 8.87
CA LEU A 101 -4.25 -6.30 9.12
C LEU A 101 -4.36 -5.22 8.05
N VAL A 102 -3.26 -4.67 7.57
CA VAL A 102 -3.25 -3.67 6.48
C VAL A 102 -3.81 -4.27 5.21
N THR A 103 -3.40 -5.47 4.82
CA THR A 103 -3.92 -6.15 3.62
C THR A 103 -5.41 -6.46 3.74
N MET A 104 -5.88 -6.88 4.92
CA MET A 104 -7.30 -7.14 5.17
C MET A 104 -8.14 -5.86 5.20
N VAL A 105 -7.68 -4.83 5.91
CA VAL A 105 -8.45 -3.59 6.11
C VAL A 105 -8.34 -2.69 4.88
N VAL A 106 -7.13 -2.34 4.47
CA VAL A 106 -6.92 -1.40 3.35
C VAL A 106 -7.19 -2.10 2.02
N GLY A 107 -6.54 -3.24 1.78
CA GLY A 107 -6.55 -3.90 0.48
C GLY A 107 -7.82 -4.69 0.17
N THR A 108 -8.66 -4.95 1.16
CA THR A 108 -9.88 -5.76 0.98
C THR A 108 -11.12 -4.99 1.43
N LEU A 109 -11.25 -4.71 2.72
CA LEU A 109 -12.48 -4.11 3.27
C LEU A 109 -12.72 -2.69 2.74
N LEU A 110 -11.76 -1.78 2.92
CA LEU A 110 -11.89 -0.39 2.49
C LEU A 110 -11.85 -0.27 0.96
N ALA A 111 -11.04 -1.09 0.29
CA ALA A 111 -10.99 -1.16 -1.17
C ALA A 111 -12.36 -1.51 -1.77
N THR A 112 -13.10 -2.44 -1.14
CA THR A 112 -14.46 -2.78 -1.57
C THR A 112 -15.45 -1.67 -1.24
N LEU A 113 -15.36 -1.10 -0.02
CA LEU A 113 -16.28 -0.06 0.43
C LEU A 113 -16.18 1.22 -0.42
N PHE A 114 -14.96 1.63 -0.79
CA PHE A 114 -14.65 2.82 -1.58
C PHE A 114 -14.25 2.46 -3.01
N SER A 115 -14.98 1.51 -3.61
CA SER A 115 -14.76 1.04 -4.97
C SER A 115 -14.52 2.21 -5.94
N SER A 116 -13.30 2.24 -6.50
CA SER A 116 -12.78 3.31 -7.36
C SER A 116 -11.75 2.80 -8.34
N VAL A 117 -11.65 3.46 -9.49
CA VAL A 117 -10.70 3.12 -10.55
C VAL A 117 -9.42 3.95 -10.51
N GLY A 118 -9.49 5.19 -10.05
CA GLY A 118 -8.36 6.13 -10.00
C GLY A 118 -8.20 6.98 -11.27
N PRO A 119 -7.40 8.05 -11.21
CA PRO A 119 -7.29 9.06 -12.27
C PRO A 119 -6.98 8.51 -13.67
N ILE A 120 -6.08 7.53 -13.77
CA ILE A 120 -5.64 6.96 -15.05
C ILE A 120 -6.76 6.21 -15.80
N PHE A 121 -7.80 5.79 -15.09
CA PHE A 121 -8.97 5.10 -15.65
C PHE A 121 -10.24 5.95 -15.61
N TYR A 122 -10.22 7.13 -14.98
CA TYR A 122 -11.41 7.93 -14.73
C TYR A 122 -12.25 8.18 -16.00
N ASP A 123 -11.63 8.74 -17.04
CA ASP A 123 -12.33 9.14 -18.26
C ASP A 123 -12.86 7.91 -19.05
N GLU A 124 -12.23 6.74 -18.91
CA GLU A 124 -12.68 5.48 -19.53
C GLU A 124 -13.97 4.95 -18.89
N PHE A 125 -14.11 5.10 -17.57
CA PHE A 125 -15.25 4.56 -16.82
C PHE A 125 -16.39 5.56 -16.62
N LEU A 126 -16.07 6.84 -16.41
CA LEU A 126 -17.05 7.90 -16.14
C LEU A 126 -17.35 8.76 -17.37
N GLY A 127 -16.53 8.66 -18.42
CA GLY A 127 -16.58 9.56 -19.58
C GLY A 127 -16.01 10.94 -19.28
N GLY A 128 -15.96 11.79 -20.32
CA GLY A 128 -15.39 13.13 -20.24
C GLY A 128 -13.90 13.18 -20.53
N ASP A 129 -13.25 14.24 -20.08
CA ASP A 129 -11.85 14.57 -20.37
C ASP A 129 -11.10 15.14 -19.16
N ARG A 130 -11.57 14.86 -17.94
CA ARG A 130 -11.03 15.44 -16.70
C ARG A 130 -9.54 15.13 -16.53
N TYR A 131 -9.11 13.95 -16.93
CA TYR A 131 -7.72 13.50 -16.85
C TYR A 131 -7.07 13.32 -18.22
N ALA A 132 -7.66 13.86 -19.28
CA ALA A 132 -7.13 13.73 -20.65
C ALA A 132 -5.70 14.31 -20.78
N GLU A 133 -5.43 15.44 -20.12
CA GLU A 133 -4.10 16.05 -20.10
C GLU A 133 -3.10 15.22 -19.28
N LEU A 134 -3.50 14.67 -18.13
CA LEU A 134 -2.67 13.74 -17.36
C LEU A 134 -2.25 12.55 -18.22
N LEU A 135 -3.20 11.94 -18.94
CA LEU A 135 -2.91 10.81 -19.83
C LEU A 135 -1.95 11.17 -20.97
N LYS A 136 -1.98 12.41 -21.47
CA LYS A 136 -1.00 12.89 -22.47
C LYS A 136 0.40 12.98 -21.87
N VAL A 137 0.54 13.55 -20.68
CA VAL A 137 1.84 13.71 -20.01
C VAL A 137 2.42 12.34 -19.62
N VAL A 138 1.62 11.46 -19.04
CA VAL A 138 2.05 10.10 -18.67
C VAL A 138 2.49 9.30 -19.91
N ARG A 139 1.88 9.52 -21.09
CA ARG A 139 2.34 8.92 -22.37
C ARG A 139 3.72 9.34 -22.79
N GLN A 140 4.13 10.55 -22.45
CA GLN A 140 5.44 11.06 -22.84
C GLN A 140 6.54 10.57 -21.90
N HIS A 141 6.25 10.48 -20.60
CA HIS A 141 7.29 10.27 -19.58
C HIS A 141 7.21 8.94 -18.82
N ASN A 142 6.10 8.19 -18.89
CA ASN A 142 5.89 6.99 -18.07
C ASN A 142 5.19 5.84 -18.83
N GLU A 143 5.86 5.33 -19.86
CA GLU A 143 5.43 4.19 -20.68
C GLU A 143 5.02 2.97 -19.83
N LEU A 144 5.76 2.68 -18.74
CA LEU A 144 5.48 1.54 -17.87
C LEU A 144 4.11 1.65 -17.19
N ALA A 145 3.78 2.81 -16.62
CA ALA A 145 2.46 3.03 -16.01
C ALA A 145 1.34 2.77 -17.02
N LEU A 146 1.51 3.19 -18.27
CA LEU A 146 0.53 2.95 -19.32
C LEU A 146 0.46 1.50 -19.78
N GLN A 147 1.58 0.81 -19.89
CA GLN A 147 1.59 -0.62 -20.21
C GLN A 147 0.81 -1.41 -19.15
N TYR A 148 1.06 -1.15 -17.87
CA TYR A 148 0.29 -1.77 -16.78
C TYR A 148 -1.18 -1.37 -16.81
N SER A 149 -1.51 -0.09 -17.05
CA SER A 149 -2.91 0.34 -17.11
C SER A 149 -3.68 -0.35 -18.25
N ARG A 150 -3.07 -0.47 -19.44
CA ARG A 150 -3.65 -1.17 -20.59
C ARG A 150 -3.86 -2.66 -20.29
N TYR A 151 -2.88 -3.29 -19.63
CA TYR A 151 -3.01 -4.68 -19.20
C TYR A 151 -4.20 -4.89 -18.25
N LEU A 152 -4.30 -4.05 -17.21
CA LEU A 152 -5.39 -4.12 -16.24
C LEU A 152 -6.76 -3.87 -16.89
N LEU A 153 -6.86 -2.87 -17.76
CA LEU A 153 -8.10 -2.57 -18.48
C LEU A 153 -8.50 -3.70 -19.43
N ALA A 154 -7.54 -4.30 -20.13
CA ALA A 154 -7.78 -5.45 -21.00
C ALA A 154 -8.26 -6.67 -20.21
N SER A 155 -7.62 -6.98 -19.08
CA SER A 155 -8.05 -8.06 -18.18
C SER A 155 -9.46 -7.84 -17.63
N TYR A 156 -9.78 -6.61 -17.24
CA TYR A 156 -11.12 -6.24 -16.76
C TYR A 156 -12.18 -6.42 -17.85
N LYS A 157 -11.94 -5.88 -19.05
CA LYS A 157 -12.90 -5.99 -20.19
C LYS A 157 -13.09 -7.42 -20.69
N ALA A 158 -12.07 -8.26 -20.56
CA ALA A 158 -12.10 -9.66 -20.98
C ALA A 158 -12.71 -10.59 -19.92
N ASP A 159 -13.08 -10.08 -18.74
CA ASP A 159 -13.53 -10.88 -17.58
C ASP A 159 -12.60 -12.07 -17.28
N MET A 160 -11.30 -11.82 -17.42
CA MET A 160 -10.24 -12.83 -17.31
C MET A 160 -9.30 -12.47 -16.15
N PRO A 161 -9.53 -13.03 -14.95
CA PRO A 161 -8.63 -12.87 -13.83
C PRO A 161 -7.22 -13.34 -14.21
N ALA A 162 -6.27 -12.43 -14.18
CA ALA A 162 -4.86 -12.70 -14.45
C ALA A 162 -3.99 -12.38 -13.23
N LEU A 163 -2.76 -12.89 -13.19
CA LEU A 163 -1.84 -12.62 -12.08
C LEU A 163 -1.54 -11.12 -11.98
N GLY A 164 -1.82 -10.55 -10.79
CA GLY A 164 -1.63 -9.12 -10.56
C GLY A 164 -2.69 -8.21 -11.19
N SER A 165 -3.81 -8.78 -11.65
CA SER A 165 -4.96 -8.01 -12.16
C SER A 165 -5.85 -7.45 -11.04
N GLY A 166 -6.84 -6.64 -11.41
CA GLY A 166 -7.80 -6.00 -10.49
C GLY A 166 -7.59 -4.49 -10.39
N ILE A 167 -8.61 -3.75 -10.81
CA ILE A 167 -8.67 -2.28 -10.74
C ILE A 167 -9.26 -1.90 -9.39
N SER A 168 -8.48 -1.19 -8.59
CA SER A 168 -8.89 -0.62 -7.31
C SER A 168 -7.87 0.43 -6.90
N ALA A 169 -8.32 1.68 -6.80
CA ALA A 169 -7.46 2.80 -6.43
C ALA A 169 -7.54 3.10 -4.93
N MET A 170 -8.73 3.39 -4.39
CA MET A 170 -8.87 3.79 -3.01
C MET A 170 -9.05 2.59 -2.08
N PRO A 171 -8.36 2.52 -0.93
CA PRO A 171 -7.16 3.29 -0.57
C PRO A 171 -5.88 2.66 -1.16
N SER A 172 -4.80 3.45 -1.26
CA SER A 172 -3.58 2.97 -1.92
C SER A 172 -2.81 1.93 -1.11
N MET A 173 -2.77 0.69 -1.62
CA MET A 173 -1.95 -0.38 -1.03
C MET A 173 -0.44 -0.15 -1.15
N HIS A 174 0.01 0.56 -2.20
CA HIS A 174 1.42 0.93 -2.36
C HIS A 174 1.87 1.84 -1.22
N VAL A 175 1.10 2.92 -0.99
CA VAL A 175 1.36 3.87 0.11
C VAL A 175 1.20 3.19 1.47
N ALA A 176 0.19 2.32 1.64
CA ALA A 176 -0.05 1.63 2.89
C ALA A 176 1.16 0.78 3.33
N VAL A 177 1.70 -0.04 2.43
CA VAL A 177 2.85 -0.89 2.74
C VAL A 177 4.14 -0.09 2.89
N ALA A 178 4.39 0.91 2.04
CA ALA A 178 5.54 1.78 2.20
C ALA A 178 5.53 2.50 3.57
N THR A 179 4.36 2.96 4.01
CA THR A 179 4.18 3.59 5.33
C THR A 179 4.39 2.59 6.48
N LEU A 180 3.88 1.37 6.35
CA LEU A 180 4.08 0.33 7.36
C LEU A 180 5.57 -0.05 7.46
N ASN A 181 6.25 -0.17 6.33
CA ASN A 181 7.68 -0.43 6.27
C ASN A 181 8.48 0.70 6.90
N ALA A 182 8.11 1.96 6.67
CA ALA A 182 8.73 3.11 7.34
C ALA A 182 8.61 3.03 8.87
N PHE A 183 7.42 2.70 9.39
CA PHE A 183 7.21 2.49 10.83
C PHE A 183 8.05 1.33 11.38
N TYR A 184 8.12 0.23 10.65
CA TYR A 184 8.87 -0.95 11.03
C TYR A 184 10.39 -0.69 11.03
N LEU A 185 10.93 -0.11 9.96
CA LEU A 185 12.34 0.26 9.84
C LEU A 185 12.75 1.28 10.91
N ALA A 186 11.89 2.24 11.25
CA ALA A 186 12.13 3.20 12.32
C ALA A 186 12.27 2.54 13.70
N ARG A 187 11.69 1.36 13.91
CA ARG A 187 11.90 0.57 15.14
C ARG A 187 13.22 -0.18 15.17
N LEU A 188 13.83 -0.44 14.02
CA LEU A 188 15.12 -1.13 13.92
C LEU A 188 16.27 -0.14 14.03
N ASN A 189 16.19 0.99 13.32
CA ASN A 189 17.22 2.02 13.32
C ASN A 189 16.65 3.35 12.81
N ARG A 190 17.04 4.48 13.41
CA ARG A 190 16.59 5.81 12.99
C ARG A 190 16.90 6.15 11.52
N TRP A 191 18.04 5.70 11.00
CA TRP A 191 18.45 5.94 9.62
C TRP A 191 17.68 5.08 8.63
N LEU A 192 17.41 3.82 9.00
CA LEU A 192 16.50 2.97 8.23
C LEU A 192 15.09 3.54 8.23
N GLY A 193 14.62 4.07 9.36
CA GLY A 193 13.35 4.79 9.45
C GLY A 193 13.31 6.00 8.53
N ALA A 194 14.36 6.83 8.52
CA ALA A 194 14.45 7.98 7.62
C ALA A 194 14.39 7.55 6.14
N ALA A 195 15.13 6.51 5.75
CA ALA A 195 15.08 5.95 4.40
C ALA A 195 13.69 5.41 4.04
N GLY A 196 13.05 4.68 4.96
CA GLY A 196 11.69 4.16 4.77
C GLY A 196 10.65 5.27 4.61
N TRP A 197 10.72 6.34 5.41
CA TRP A 197 9.83 7.50 5.26
C TRP A 197 10.08 8.27 3.97
N ALA A 198 11.34 8.43 3.55
CA ALA A 198 11.67 9.03 2.26
C ALA A 198 11.06 8.21 1.10
N PHE A 199 11.15 6.88 1.16
CA PHE A 199 10.50 5.99 0.20
C PHE A 199 8.97 6.09 0.24
N ALA A 200 8.36 6.13 1.42
CA ALA A 200 6.91 6.29 1.56
C ALA A 200 6.40 7.60 0.96
N ILE A 201 7.13 8.71 1.15
CA ILE A 201 6.81 10.00 0.54
C ILE A 201 6.99 9.95 -0.98
N LEU A 202 8.05 9.31 -1.48
CA LEU A 202 8.28 9.12 -2.91
C LEU A 202 7.15 8.30 -3.57
N ILE A 203 6.69 7.24 -2.91
CA ILE A 203 5.55 6.45 -3.38
C ILE A 203 4.26 7.27 -3.31
N LEU A 204 3.99 7.99 -2.22
CA LEU A 204 2.82 8.88 -2.15
C LEU A 204 2.80 9.87 -3.33
N PHE A 205 3.91 10.57 -3.56
CA PHE A 205 4.05 11.49 -4.68
C PHE A 205 3.86 10.79 -6.04
N GLY A 206 4.56 9.68 -6.24
CA GLY A 206 4.47 8.87 -7.45
C GLY A 206 3.05 8.39 -7.76
N SER A 207 2.21 8.21 -6.73
CA SER A 207 0.85 7.70 -6.86
C SER A 207 -0.05 8.64 -7.65
N PHE A 208 -0.06 9.92 -7.31
CA PHE A 208 -0.85 10.93 -8.03
C PHE A 208 -0.09 11.53 -9.21
N TYR A 209 1.25 11.50 -9.22
CA TYR A 209 2.05 11.86 -10.40
C TYR A 209 1.77 10.91 -11.58
N THR A 210 1.64 9.61 -11.35
CA THR A 210 1.34 8.64 -12.42
C THR A 210 -0.15 8.49 -12.72
N GLY A 211 -1.02 9.08 -11.89
CA GLY A 211 -2.47 8.91 -11.99
C GLY A 211 -3.01 7.58 -11.46
N TRP A 212 -2.21 6.77 -10.75
CA TRP A 212 -2.69 5.52 -10.15
C TRP A 212 -3.72 5.77 -9.04
N HIS A 213 -3.55 6.87 -8.30
CA HIS A 213 -4.38 7.19 -7.14
C HIS A 213 -4.67 8.68 -7.05
N TYR A 214 -5.78 9.01 -6.40
CA TYR A 214 -6.01 10.33 -5.84
C TYR A 214 -5.03 10.55 -4.66
N ALA A 215 -4.68 11.80 -4.35
CA ALA A 215 -3.80 12.10 -3.21
C ALA A 215 -4.45 11.66 -1.88
N VAL A 216 -5.76 11.83 -1.74
CA VAL A 216 -6.54 11.37 -0.58
C VAL A 216 -6.45 9.87 -0.34
N ASP A 217 -6.33 9.05 -1.39
CA ASP A 217 -6.18 7.59 -1.25
C ASP A 217 -4.95 7.24 -0.41
N GLY A 218 -3.87 7.99 -0.63
CA GLY A 218 -2.62 7.86 0.11
C GLY A 218 -2.75 8.36 1.54
N TYR A 219 -3.38 9.51 1.77
CA TYR A 219 -3.55 10.06 3.13
C TYR A 219 -4.38 9.14 4.03
N ILE A 220 -5.47 8.60 3.49
CA ILE A 220 -6.32 7.64 4.20
C ILE A 220 -5.55 6.35 4.46
N ALA A 221 -4.80 5.84 3.49
CA ALA A 221 -3.93 4.66 3.69
C ALA A 221 -2.93 4.88 4.83
N MET A 222 -2.22 6.01 4.84
CA MET A 222 -1.25 6.36 5.89
C MET A 222 -1.90 6.45 7.27
N LEU A 223 -3.08 7.07 7.37
CA LEU A 223 -3.83 7.21 8.61
C LEU A 223 -4.24 5.84 9.16
N VAL A 224 -4.82 4.99 8.32
CA VAL A 224 -5.24 3.63 8.70
C VAL A 224 -4.05 2.80 9.15
N VAL A 225 -2.92 2.85 8.43
CA VAL A 225 -1.69 2.17 8.81
C VAL A 225 -1.17 2.68 10.16
N ALA A 226 -1.18 3.98 10.39
CA ALA A 226 -0.75 4.55 11.67
C ALA A 226 -1.63 4.06 12.84
N VAL A 227 -2.95 3.93 12.63
CA VAL A 227 -3.87 3.36 13.62
C VAL A 227 -3.56 1.88 13.85
N ILE A 228 -3.45 1.06 12.80
CA ILE A 228 -3.13 -0.37 12.90
C ILE A 228 -1.79 -0.55 13.62
N TRP A 229 -0.76 0.20 13.23
CA TRP A 229 0.55 0.14 13.85
C TRP A 229 0.49 0.48 15.33
N ARG A 230 -0.28 1.51 15.72
CA ARG A 230 -0.47 1.88 17.13
C ARG A 230 -1.20 0.78 17.90
N ARG A 231 -2.26 0.21 17.35
CA ARG A 231 -3.05 -0.85 18.01
C ARG A 231 -2.27 -2.15 18.16
N THR A 232 -1.34 -2.44 17.25
CA THR A 232 -0.45 -3.61 17.33
C THR A 232 0.75 -3.41 18.27
N ALA A 233 0.91 -2.24 18.91
CA ALA A 233 2.00 -2.01 19.85
C ALA A 233 1.98 -2.98 21.04
N GLY A 234 0.80 -3.34 21.55
CA GLY A 234 0.64 -4.26 22.67
C GLY A 234 1.15 -5.69 22.41
N ILE A 235 1.29 -6.10 21.15
CA ILE A 235 1.91 -7.39 20.79
C ILE A 235 3.37 -7.46 21.28
N ALA A 236 4.05 -6.31 21.39
CA ALA A 236 5.40 -6.23 21.96
C ALA A 236 5.42 -6.26 23.50
N GLU A 237 4.31 -5.98 24.17
CA GLU A 237 4.25 -5.79 25.63
C GLU A 237 3.75 -7.05 26.36
N ILE A 238 2.84 -7.82 25.76
CA ILE A 238 2.20 -9.00 26.37
C ILE A 238 3.21 -10.10 26.78
N LYS A 239 4.36 -10.20 26.10
CA LYS A 239 5.38 -11.21 26.43
C LYS A 239 6.36 -10.80 27.53
N ILE A 240 6.57 -9.49 27.76
CA ILE A 240 7.47 -9.00 28.81
C ILE A 240 6.86 -9.27 30.19
N GLY A 241 5.53 -9.17 30.33
CA GLY A 241 4.81 -9.56 31.55
C GLY A 241 4.82 -11.08 31.81
N ALA A 242 4.75 -11.90 30.75
CA ALA A 242 4.76 -13.36 30.90
C ALA A 242 6.15 -13.93 31.25
N SER A 243 7.25 -13.27 30.86
CA SER A 243 8.62 -13.69 31.23
C SER A 243 9.10 -13.15 32.58
N GLY A 244 8.36 -12.24 33.23
CA GLY A 244 8.76 -11.60 34.48
C GLY A 244 8.31 -12.30 35.78
N THR A 245 7.63 -13.45 35.69
CA THR A 245 6.95 -14.07 36.85
C THR A 245 7.50 -15.43 37.27
N THR A 246 8.82 -15.62 37.24
CA THR A 246 9.47 -16.76 37.90
C THR A 246 10.65 -16.30 38.74
N VAL A 247 10.35 -15.87 39.98
CA VAL A 247 11.31 -15.92 41.09
C VAL A 247 10.84 -17.02 42.04
N ASP A 248 11.71 -18.01 42.16
CA ASP A 248 11.68 -19.19 43.02
C ASP A 248 11.49 -18.83 44.49
N ALA A 249 10.52 -19.46 45.15
CA ALA A 249 10.32 -19.40 46.59
C ALA A 249 10.64 -20.77 47.23
N SER A 250 11.88 -21.21 47.09
CA SER A 250 12.46 -22.28 47.89
C SER A 250 13.63 -21.74 48.72
N GLY A 251 13.42 -21.57 50.04
CA GLY A 251 14.45 -21.07 50.93
C GLY A 251 14.03 -21.06 52.40
N ARG A 252 14.20 -22.21 53.06
CA ARG A 252 13.96 -22.48 54.49
C ARG A 252 14.64 -21.46 55.43
N GLN A 253 14.07 -21.29 56.63
CA GLN A 253 14.77 -20.82 57.84
C GLN A 253 14.62 -21.87 58.96
N PRO A 254 15.60 -21.98 59.90
CA PRO A 254 15.49 -22.84 61.08
C PRO A 254 14.45 -22.35 62.08
#